data_AF-A0AAW7CG37-F1
#
_entry.id   AF-A0AAW7CG37-F1
#
_cell.length_a   1.000
_cell.length_b   1.000
_cell.length_c   1.000
_cell.angle_alpha   90.00
_cell.angle_beta   90.00
_cell.angle_gamma   90.00
#
_symmetry.space_group_name_H-M   'P 1'
#
loop_
_entity.id
_entity.type
_entity.pdbx_description
1 polymer ?
#
loop_
_entity_poly.entity_id
_entity_poly.type
_entity_poly.pdbx_seq_one_letter_code
_entity_poly.pdbx_strand_id
1 'polypeptide(L)'
;MEVGDKIVTTKKTGKYIGEITQVFPDHYVFKVLAVLKHPAQGDLHHPNEGDVPFFHERKALAFGEQANIPRKTAKPYNGEIPDYDASLKTAVCELMEKLEKEDTLYSRKSIAALKSLMKEYGISPVG
;
A
#
# COMPACT_ATOMS: atom_id res chain seq x y z
N MET A 1 21.43 2.49 -8.66
CA MET A 1 20.63 1.32 -8.25
C MET A 1 20.48 0.44 -9.47
N GLU A 2 20.65 -0.85 -9.28
CA GLU A 2 20.69 -1.86 -10.33
C GLU A 2 19.72 -3.00 -10.06
N VAL A 3 19.62 -3.95 -10.99
CA VAL A 3 18.76 -5.13 -10.82
C VAL A 3 19.22 -5.94 -9.59
N GLY A 4 18.28 -6.34 -8.74
CA GLY A 4 18.54 -7.05 -7.49
C GLY A 4 18.56 -6.15 -6.24
N ASP A 5 18.77 -4.84 -6.41
CA ASP A 5 18.75 -3.88 -5.30
C ASP A 5 17.38 -3.86 -4.63
N LYS A 6 17.41 -3.80 -3.29
CA LYS A 6 16.22 -3.66 -2.45
C LYS A 6 15.93 -2.18 -2.21
N ILE A 7 14.67 -1.83 -2.33
CA ILE A 7 14.23 -0.44 -2.35
C ILE A 7 12.96 -0.27 -1.53
N VAL A 8 12.75 0.95 -1.07
CA VAL A 8 11.47 1.43 -0.56
C VAL A 8 10.93 2.53 -1.47
N THR A 9 9.65 2.47 -1.77
CA THR A 9 8.99 3.43 -2.67
C THR A 9 7.53 3.66 -2.28
N THR A 10 6.91 4.69 -2.87
CA THR A 10 5.48 4.95 -2.72
C THR A 10 4.76 4.82 -4.05
N LYS A 11 3.58 4.22 -4.04
CA LYS A 11 2.71 4.13 -5.22
C LYS A 11 1.26 4.22 -4.81
N LYS A 12 0.51 5.11 -5.48
CA LYS A 12 -0.92 5.37 -5.21
C LYS A 12 -1.21 5.47 -3.69
N THR A 13 -0.46 6.30 -2.96
CA THR A 13 -0.53 6.51 -1.49
C THR A 13 -0.06 5.35 -0.59
N GLY A 14 0.11 4.15 -1.13
CA GLY A 14 0.76 3.03 -0.42
C GLY A 14 2.28 3.17 -0.41
N LYS A 15 2.94 2.45 0.50
CA LYS A 15 4.40 2.39 0.63
C LYS A 15 4.83 0.92 0.67
N TYR A 16 5.84 0.59 -0.12
CA TYR A 16 6.23 -0.80 -0.38
C TYR A 16 7.75 -0.95 -0.28
N ILE A 17 8.18 -2.14 0.17
CA ILE A 17 9.53 -2.63 -0.05
C ILE A 17 9.48 -3.58 -1.24
N GLY A 18 10.49 -3.53 -2.08
CA GLY A 18 10.64 -4.53 -3.12
C GLY A 18 12.03 -4.54 -3.75
N GLU A 19 12.13 -5.26 -4.86
CA GLU A 19 13.39 -5.53 -5.56
C GLU A 19 13.32 -4.99 -6.99
N ILE A 20 14.36 -4.30 -7.44
CA ILE A 20 14.46 -3.87 -8.84
C ILE A 20 14.62 -5.09 -9.74
N THR A 21 13.71 -5.27 -10.70
CA THR A 21 13.79 -6.33 -11.72
C THR A 21 14.25 -5.80 -13.06
N GLN A 22 14.01 -4.53 -13.38
CA GLN A 22 14.45 -3.88 -14.62
C GLN A 22 14.77 -2.41 -14.41
N VAL A 23 15.67 -1.88 -15.24
CA VAL A 23 16.15 -0.50 -15.17
C VAL A 23 15.90 0.21 -16.51
N PHE A 24 15.15 1.30 -16.47
CA PHE A 24 14.90 2.20 -17.60
C PHE A 24 15.44 3.61 -17.32
N PRO A 25 15.60 4.49 -18.33
CA PRO A 25 16.13 5.83 -18.14
C PRO A 25 15.36 6.68 -17.10
N ASP A 26 14.05 6.53 -17.02
CA ASP A 26 13.14 7.37 -16.23
C ASP A 26 12.51 6.63 -15.03
N HIS A 27 12.45 5.31 -15.08
CA HIS A 27 11.80 4.48 -14.05
C HIS A 27 12.56 3.18 -13.76
N TYR A 28 12.20 2.54 -12.64
CA TYR A 28 12.52 1.15 -12.38
C TYR A 28 11.25 0.32 -12.51
N VAL A 29 11.39 -0.93 -12.92
CA VAL A 29 10.39 -1.96 -12.62
C VAL A 29 10.84 -2.63 -11.33
N PHE A 30 9.97 -2.64 -10.34
CA PHE A 30 10.23 -3.33 -9.09
C PHE A 30 9.16 -4.40 -8.83
N LYS A 31 9.58 -5.47 -8.17
CA LYS A 31 8.74 -6.56 -7.68
C LYS A 31 8.45 -6.33 -6.20
N VAL A 32 7.18 -6.28 -5.82
CA VAL A 32 6.76 -6.05 -4.42
C VAL A 32 7.13 -7.24 -3.54
N LEU A 33 7.73 -6.95 -2.39
CA LEU A 33 8.09 -7.94 -1.37
C LEU A 33 7.33 -7.74 -0.05
N ALA A 34 7.06 -6.49 0.35
CA ALA A 34 6.33 -6.19 1.57
C ALA A 34 5.58 -4.85 1.50
N VAL A 35 4.56 -4.70 2.35
CA VAL A 35 3.72 -3.50 2.46
C VAL A 35 4.05 -2.77 3.77
N LEU A 36 4.57 -1.56 3.66
CA LEU A 36 4.87 -0.69 4.82
C LEU A 36 3.73 0.29 5.14
N LYS A 37 2.87 0.59 4.17
CA LYS A 37 1.68 1.42 4.36
C LYS A 37 0.62 1.02 3.36
N HIS A 38 -0.57 0.69 3.84
CA HIS A 38 -1.70 0.38 2.98
C HIS A 38 -2.18 1.67 2.26
N PRO A 39 -2.57 1.60 0.98
CA PRO A 39 -3.13 2.76 0.29
C PRO A 39 -4.39 3.29 1.00
N ALA A 40 -4.53 4.61 0.97
CA ALA A 40 -5.76 5.28 1.37
C ALA A 40 -6.93 4.81 0.49
N GLN A 41 -8.12 4.73 1.09
CA GLN A 41 -9.34 4.30 0.41
C GLN A 41 -10.05 5.51 -0.21
N GLY A 42 -11.11 5.26 -0.98
CA GLY A 42 -11.89 6.33 -1.61
C GLY A 42 -11.22 6.89 -2.87
N ASP A 43 -11.62 8.09 -3.24
CA ASP A 43 -11.23 8.70 -4.51
C ASP A 43 -9.84 9.37 -4.44
N LEU A 44 -9.01 9.15 -5.46
CA LEU A 44 -7.70 9.78 -5.60
C LEU A 44 -7.79 11.29 -5.89
N HIS A 45 -8.86 11.72 -6.56
CA HIS A 45 -9.09 13.11 -6.93
C HIS A 45 -9.73 13.91 -5.79
N HIS A 46 -10.39 13.22 -4.85
CA HIS A 46 -11.05 13.76 -3.67
C HIS A 46 -10.48 13.13 -2.38
N PRO A 47 -9.23 13.47 -2.01
CA PRO A 47 -8.56 12.82 -0.90
C PRO A 47 -9.25 13.10 0.43
N ASN A 48 -9.46 12.04 1.23
CA ASN A 48 -10.11 12.09 2.54
C ASN A 48 -11.58 12.57 2.50
N GLU A 49 -12.25 12.49 1.35
CA GLU A 49 -13.65 12.85 1.19
C GLU A 49 -14.54 11.61 1.18
N GLY A 50 -15.54 11.58 2.05
CA GLY A 50 -16.49 10.47 2.15
C GLY A 50 -17.71 10.65 1.25
N ASP A 51 -18.05 11.89 0.90
CA ASP A 51 -19.23 12.24 0.11
C ASP A 51 -18.86 12.42 -1.37
N VAL A 52 -18.41 11.34 -1.98
CA VAL A 52 -18.05 11.27 -3.40
C VAL A 52 -19.04 10.41 -4.16
N PRO A 53 -19.24 10.66 -5.48
CA PRO A 53 -20.14 9.85 -6.31
C PRO A 53 -19.83 8.35 -6.25
N PHE A 54 -18.54 7.98 -6.12
CA PHE A 54 -18.13 6.60 -5.95
C PHE A 54 -16.91 6.46 -5.03
N PHE A 55 -17.09 5.73 -3.93
CA PHE A 55 -16.02 5.47 -2.95
C PHE A 55 -15.31 4.17 -3.30
N HIS A 56 -14.13 4.26 -3.93
CA HIS A 56 -13.39 3.10 -4.41
C HIS A 56 -12.69 2.34 -3.26
N GLU A 57 -12.82 1.01 -3.25
CA GLU A 57 -11.88 0.15 -2.54
C GLU A 57 -10.53 0.17 -3.28
N ARG A 58 -9.44 0.28 -2.54
CA ARG A 58 -8.10 0.44 -3.10
C ARG A 58 -7.16 -0.58 -2.49
N LYS A 59 -6.78 -1.55 -3.31
CA LYS A 59 -5.92 -2.66 -2.91
C LYS A 59 -4.45 -2.25 -2.81
N ALA A 60 -3.74 -2.86 -1.87
CA ALA A 60 -2.29 -2.90 -1.91
C ALA A 60 -1.82 -3.66 -3.15
N LEU A 61 -0.61 -3.35 -3.64
CA LEU A 61 0.03 -4.16 -4.68
C LEU A 61 0.31 -5.55 -4.12
N ALA A 62 0.01 -6.58 -4.90
CA ALA A 62 0.14 -7.97 -4.48
C ALA A 62 1.61 -8.40 -4.34
N PHE A 63 1.86 -9.46 -3.57
CA PHE A 63 3.19 -10.07 -3.50
C PHE A 63 3.66 -10.48 -4.89
N GLY A 64 4.88 -10.10 -5.26
CA GLY A 64 5.43 -10.39 -6.59
C GLY A 64 4.87 -9.52 -7.72
N GLU A 65 3.86 -8.66 -7.47
CA GLU A 65 3.37 -7.73 -8.47
C GLU A 65 4.51 -6.82 -8.94
N GLN A 66 4.61 -6.66 -10.26
CA GLN A 66 5.59 -5.76 -10.86
C GLN A 66 4.96 -4.40 -11.18
N ALA A 67 5.66 -3.35 -10.81
CA ALA A 67 5.19 -1.99 -10.96
C ALA A 67 6.30 -1.05 -11.42
N ASN A 68 5.96 -0.17 -12.36
CA ASN A 68 6.83 0.94 -12.73
C ASN A 68 6.81 1.99 -11.62
N ILE A 69 7.99 2.42 -11.18
CA ILE A 69 8.17 3.49 -10.20
C ILE A 69 9.14 4.56 -10.71
N PRO A 70 8.81 5.85 -10.58
CA PRO A 70 9.74 6.91 -10.94
C PRO A 70 11.02 6.81 -10.11
N ARG A 71 12.18 6.93 -10.74
CA ARG A 71 13.49 6.83 -10.07
C ARG A 71 13.61 7.72 -8.83
N LYS A 72 13.04 8.94 -8.89
CA LYS A 72 13.00 9.91 -7.79
C LYS A 72 12.29 9.45 -6.51
N THR A 73 11.42 8.45 -6.61
CA THR A 73 10.65 7.90 -5.48
C THR A 73 11.26 6.62 -4.92
N ALA A 74 12.24 6.03 -5.61
CA ALA A 74 12.96 4.85 -5.16
C ALA A 74 14.07 5.28 -4.20
N LYS A 75 14.08 4.71 -3.00
CA LYS A 75 15.17 4.89 -2.03
C LYS A 75 15.79 3.52 -1.72
N PRO A 76 17.12 3.39 -1.63
CA PRO A 76 17.76 2.16 -1.20
C PRO A 76 17.21 1.68 0.15
N TYR A 77 17.07 0.36 0.30
CA TYR A 77 16.58 -0.26 1.53
C TYR A 77 17.50 -1.41 1.94
N ASN A 78 18.14 -1.27 3.10
CA ASN A 78 19.08 -2.25 3.65
C ASN A 78 18.58 -2.89 4.96
N GLY A 79 17.30 -2.68 5.29
CA GLY A 79 16.68 -3.25 6.49
C GLY A 79 16.18 -4.67 6.28
N GLU A 80 15.64 -5.25 7.35
CA GLU A 80 14.94 -6.53 7.29
C GLU A 80 13.64 -6.41 6.48
N ILE A 81 13.42 -7.31 5.54
CA ILE A 81 12.20 -7.35 4.75
C ILE A 81 11.21 -8.26 5.48
N PRO A 82 10.09 -7.73 6.02
CA PRO A 82 9.11 -8.55 6.71
C PRO A 82 8.39 -9.47 5.73
N ASP A 83 7.77 -10.53 6.25
CA ASP A 83 6.83 -11.35 5.49
C ASP A 83 5.70 -10.49 4.90
N TYR A 84 5.30 -10.82 3.67
CA TYR A 84 4.34 -10.01 2.93
C TYR A 84 2.99 -9.96 3.64
N ASP A 85 2.44 -11.12 4.03
CA ASP A 85 1.11 -11.20 4.63
C ASP A 85 1.10 -10.55 6.02
N ALA A 86 2.15 -10.76 6.81
CA ALA A 86 2.34 -10.09 8.09
C ALA A 86 2.41 -8.57 7.93
N SER A 87 3.20 -8.08 6.97
CA SER A 87 3.36 -6.65 6.71
C SER A 87 2.07 -6.00 6.18
N LEU A 88 1.34 -6.68 5.30
CA LEU A 88 0.05 -6.24 4.80
C LEU A 88 -0.97 -6.13 5.92
N LYS A 89 -1.04 -7.15 6.80
CA LYS A 89 -1.93 -7.13 7.96
C LYS A 89 -1.63 -5.96 8.88
N THR A 90 -0.36 -5.77 9.26
CA THR A 90 0.06 -4.62 10.09
C THR A 90 -0.33 -3.30 9.44
N ALA A 91 -0.04 -3.13 8.14
CA ALA A 91 -0.32 -1.90 7.42
C ALA A 91 -1.82 -1.58 7.29
N VAL A 92 -2.69 -2.61 7.23
CA VAL A 92 -4.15 -2.43 7.25
C VAL A 92 -4.62 -2.04 8.66
N CYS A 93 -4.15 -2.73 9.70
CA CYS A 93 -4.50 -2.44 11.09
C CYS A 93 -4.10 -1.01 11.49
N GLU A 94 -2.89 -0.57 11.18
CA GLU A 94 -2.43 0.80 11.45
C GLU A 94 -3.31 1.86 10.77
N LEU A 95 -3.74 1.60 9.53
CA LEU A 95 -4.64 2.51 8.82
C LEU A 95 -6.02 2.54 9.48
N MET A 96 -6.56 1.39 9.89
CA MET A 96 -7.84 1.32 10.61
C MET A 96 -7.79 2.08 11.94
N GLU A 97 -6.76 1.86 12.76
CA GLU A 97 -6.58 2.55 14.05
C GLU A 97 -6.50 4.08 13.88
N LYS A 98 -5.86 4.55 12.81
CA LYS A 98 -5.83 5.97 12.48
C LYS A 98 -7.22 6.50 12.15
N LEU A 99 -7.96 5.79 11.31
CA LEU A 99 -9.30 6.20 10.87
C LEU A 99 -10.31 6.21 12.03
N GLU A 100 -10.20 5.25 12.96
CA GLU A 100 -11.04 5.17 14.16
C GLU A 100 -10.92 6.40 15.06
N LYS A 101 -9.74 7.04 15.10
CA LYS A 101 -9.52 8.29 15.86
C LYS A 101 -10.15 9.53 15.22
N GLU A 102 -10.39 9.51 13.90
CA GLU A 102 -10.90 10.67 13.16
C GLU A 102 -12.44 10.72 13.10
N ASP A 103 -13.12 9.56 13.13
CA ASP A 103 -14.59 9.38 13.09
C ASP A 103 -15.35 10.27 12.09
N THR A 104 -14.79 10.44 10.89
CA THR A 104 -15.46 11.14 9.78
C THR A 104 -16.26 10.19 8.90
N LEU A 105 -17.08 10.73 7.99
CA LEU A 105 -17.73 9.91 6.95
C LEU A 105 -16.71 9.14 6.11
N TYR A 106 -15.59 9.79 5.75
CA TYR A 106 -14.47 9.15 5.06
C TYR A 106 -13.88 8.01 5.90
N SER A 107 -13.68 8.23 7.19
CA SER A 107 -13.13 7.22 8.11
C SER A 107 -14.01 5.98 8.17
N ARG A 108 -15.32 6.15 8.35
CA ARG A 108 -16.28 5.03 8.41
C ARG A 108 -16.34 4.24 7.11
N LYS A 109 -16.40 4.93 5.96
CA LYS A 109 -16.38 4.28 4.63
C LYS A 109 -15.06 3.55 4.37
N SER A 110 -13.93 4.16 4.75
CA SER A 110 -12.60 3.55 4.63
C SER A 110 -12.48 2.29 5.49
N ILE A 111 -12.95 2.30 6.73
CA ILE A 111 -12.95 1.13 7.62
C ILE A 111 -13.80 -0.01 7.02
N ALA A 112 -14.98 0.31 6.46
CA ALA A 112 -15.82 -0.69 5.80
C ALA A 112 -15.12 -1.32 4.58
N ALA A 113 -14.50 -0.49 3.74
CA ALA A 113 -13.69 -0.95 2.61
C ALA A 113 -12.51 -1.83 3.06
N LEU A 114 -11.77 -1.43 4.09
CA LEU A 114 -10.65 -2.21 4.61
C LEU A 114 -11.11 -3.57 5.15
N LYS A 115 -12.24 -3.64 5.86
CA LYS A 115 -12.83 -4.91 6.32
C LYS A 115 -13.22 -5.84 5.18
N SER A 116 -13.70 -5.29 4.06
CA SER A 116 -13.98 -6.04 2.83
C SER A 116 -12.68 -6.59 2.23
N LEU A 117 -11.68 -5.73 2.05
CA LEU A 117 -10.37 -6.09 1.51
C LEU A 117 -9.64 -7.13 2.36
N MET A 118 -9.71 -7.06 3.68
CA MET A 118 -9.10 -8.06 4.57
C MET A 118 -9.62 -9.47 4.30
N LYS A 119 -10.93 -9.62 4.04
CA LYS A 119 -11.52 -10.91 3.68
C LYS A 119 -10.96 -11.39 2.34
N GLU A 120 -10.85 -10.49 1.37
CA GLU A 120 -10.30 -10.83 0.05
C GLU A 120 -8.83 -11.24 0.12
N TYR A 121 -8.03 -10.54 0.93
CA TYR A 121 -6.64 -10.88 1.19
C TYR A 121 -6.45 -12.16 2.01
N GLY A 122 -7.51 -12.73 2.59
CA GLY A 122 -7.41 -13.88 3.49
C GLY A 122 -6.77 -13.56 4.85
N ILE A 123 -6.76 -12.29 5.27
CA ILE A 123 -6.22 -11.87 6.57
C ILE A 123 -7.35 -11.53 7.54
N SER A 124 -7.22 -11.97 8.78
CA SER A 124 -8.19 -11.65 9.85
C SER A 124 -7.71 -10.49 10.71
N PRO A 125 -8.63 -9.65 11.23
CA PRO A 125 -8.31 -8.66 12.26
C PRO A 125 -7.58 -9.32 13.43
N VAL A 126 -6.68 -8.58 14.08
CA VAL A 126 -6.21 -9.00 15.40
C VAL A 126 -7.43 -8.92 16.33
N GLY A 127 -7.78 -10.04 16.94
CA GLY A 127 -8.86 -10.13 17.93
C GLY A 127 -8.45 -9.54 19.27
#